data_AF-A0A371KLR3-F1
#
_entry.id   AF-A0A371KLR3-F1
#
_cell.length_a   1.000
_cell.length_b   1.000
_cell.length_c   1.000
_cell.angle_alpha   90.00
_cell.angle_beta   90.00
_cell.angle_gamma   90.00
#
_symmetry.space_group_name_H-M   'P 1'
#
loop_
_entity.id
_entity.type
_entity.pdbx_description
1 polymer ?
#
loop_
_entity_poly.entity_id
_entity_poly.type
_entity_poly.pdbx_seq_one_letter_code
_entity_poly.pdbx_strand_id
1 'polypeptide(L)' 'MGLLSSKKAVIGMVLMIVGTLAMLPGMLPNSAQVMSYALVVGAGALTLGTWMVGTSEDGRPV' A
#
# COMPACT_ATOMS: atom_id res chain seq x y z
N MET A 1 -4.18 6.08 -21.00
CA MET A 1 -4.50 4.68 -20.67
C MET A 1 -5.10 4.70 -19.26
N GLY A 2 -6.14 3.92 -18.95
CA GLY A 2 -6.79 4.05 -17.64
C GLY A 2 -5.95 3.41 -16.52
N LEU A 3 -6.01 3.94 -15.29
CA LEU A 3 -5.37 3.35 -14.10
C LEU A 3 -5.72 1.86 -13.91
N LEU A 4 -6.94 1.47 -14.30
CA LEU A 4 -7.41 0.08 -14.20
C LEU A 4 -6.98 -0.80 -15.38
N SER A 5 -6.38 -0.21 -16.42
CA SER A 5 -5.86 -0.92 -17.59
C SER A 5 -4.43 -1.42 -17.39
N SER A 6 -3.68 -0.86 -16.43
CA SER A 6 -2.32 -1.27 -16.13
C SER A 6 -2.31 -2.28 -14.98
N LYS A 7 -1.87 -3.51 -15.25
CA LYS A 7 -1.73 -4.54 -14.21
C LYS A 7 -0.87 -4.05 -13.05
N LYS A 8 0.17 -3.26 -13.34
CA LYS A 8 1.07 -2.67 -12.33
C LYS A 8 0.33 -1.67 -11.43
N ALA A 9 -0.51 -0.80 -12.00
CA ALA A 9 -1.35 0.12 -11.23
C ALA A 9 -2.38 -0.60 -10.36
N VAL A 10 -3.03 -1.64 -10.90
CA VAL A 10 -4.02 -2.44 -10.15
C VAL A 10 -3.38 -3.13 -8.96
N ILE A 11 -2.21 -3.77 -9.15
CA ILE A 11 -1.47 -4.39 -8.04
C ILE A 11 -1.07 -3.33 -7.01
N GLY A 12 -0.57 -2.18 -7.47
CA GLY A 12 -0.19 -1.09 -6.58
C GLY A 12 -1.37 -0.58 -5.74
N MET A 13 -2.54 -0.43 -6.35
CA MET A 13 -3.76 -0.02 -5.66
C MET A 13 -4.22 -1.04 -4.62
N VAL A 14 -4.14 -2.34 -4.93
CA VAL A 14 -4.45 -3.40 -3.97
C VAL A 14 -3.47 -3.36 -2.79
N LEU A 15 -2.18 -3.20 -3.05
CA LEU A 15 -1.17 -3.06 -1.99
C LEU A 15 -1.43 -1.83 -1.11
N MET A 16 -1.89 -0.71 -1.70
CA MET A 16 -2.27 0.47 -0.93
C MET A 16 -3.43 0.18 0.01
N ILE A 17 -4.50 -0.46 -0.49
CA ILE A 17 -5.67 -0.82 0.34
C ILE A 17 -5.26 -1.77 1.47
N VAL A 18 -4.53 -2.84 1.15
CA VAL A 18 -4.07 -3.82 2.14
C VAL A 18 -3.14 -3.17 3.16
N GLY A 19 -2.22 -2.31 2.72
CA GLY A 19 -1.30 -1.60 3.59
C GLY A 19 -2.00 -0.62 4.53
N THR A 20 -3.00 0.11 4.05
CA THR A 20 -3.85 0.97 4.90
C THR A 20 -4.64 0.15 5.93
N LEU A 21 -5.22 -0.98 5.52
CA LEU A 21 -5.95 -1.85 6.45
C LEU A 21 -5.01 -2.46 7.50
N ALA A 22 -3.80 -2.83 7.12
CA ALA A 22 -2.79 -3.37 8.03
C ALA A 22 -2.29 -2.36 9.06
N MET A 23 -2.44 -1.05 8.81
CA MET A 23 -2.12 0.02 9.78
C MET A 23 -3.14 0.10 10.92
N LEU A 24 -4.41 -0.24 10.67
CA LEU A 24 -5.50 -0.03 11.63
C LEU A 24 -5.32 -0.72 12.99
N PRO A 25 -4.92 -2.01 13.07
CA PRO A 25 -4.81 -2.71 14.34
C PRO A 25 -3.77 -2.09 15.28
N GLY A 26 -2.64 -1.60 14.75
CA GLY A 26 -1.58 -0.99 15.54
C GLY A 26 -1.86 0.45 15.98
N MET A 27 -2.92 1.09 15.45
CA MET A 27 -3.37 2.42 15.88
C MET A 27 -4.36 2.37 17.04
N LEU A 28 -4.87 1.18 17.39
CA LEU A 28 -5.85 1.02 18.47
C LEU A 28 -5.18 1.09 19.86
N PRO A 29 -5.80 1.75 20.85
CA PRO A 29 -5.34 1.66 22.23
C PRO A 29 -5.43 0.21 22.70
N ASN A 30 -4.41 -0.25 23.43
CA ASN A 30 -4.29 -1.65 23.89
C ASN A 30 -4.08 -2.70 22.78
N SER A 31 -3.51 -2.32 21.62
CA SER A 31 -3.12 -3.31 20.62
C SER A 31 -2.04 -4.26 21.17
N ALA A 32 -2.16 -5.55 20.89
CA ALA A 32 -1.14 -6.52 21.26
C ALA A 32 0.19 -6.17 20.57
N GLN A 33 1.33 -6.34 21.25
CA GLN A 33 2.65 -6.00 20.70
C GLN A 33 2.94 -6.65 19.35
N VAL A 34 2.35 -7.82 19.08
CA VAL A 34 2.44 -8.52 17.78
C VAL A 34 1.82 -7.71 16.63
N MET A 35 0.81 -6.88 16.91
CA MET A 35 0.17 -6.00 15.91
C MET A 35 1.11 -4.88 15.44
N SER A 36 2.17 -4.55 16.21
CA SER A 36 3.19 -3.59 15.77
C SER A 36 3.97 -4.09 14.55
N TYR A 37 4.11 -5.41 14.35
CA TYR A 37 4.72 -5.95 13.14
C TYR A 37 3.83 -5.73 11.90
N ALA A 38 2.51 -5.68 12.08
CA ALA A 38 1.59 -5.35 10.99
C ALA A 38 1.81 -3.91 10.48
N LEU A 39 2.28 -2.99 11.33
CA LEU A 39 2.66 -1.63 10.91
C LEU A 39 3.86 -1.66 9.96
N VAL A 40 4.88 -2.48 10.24
CA VAL A 40 6.05 -2.58 9.36
C VAL A 40 5.64 -3.13 7.98
N VAL A 41 4.84 -4.19 7.97
CA VAL A 41 4.32 -4.79 6.73
C VAL A 41 3.39 -3.82 5.99
N GLY A 42 2.51 -3.13 6.72
CA GLY A 42 1.60 -2.14 6.17
C GLY A 42 2.32 -0.95 5.54
N ALA A 43 3.37 -0.45 6.19
CA ALA A 43 4.22 0.60 5.66
C ALA A 43 4.92 0.16 4.36
N GLY A 44 5.51 -1.04 4.34
CA GLY A 44 6.13 -1.60 3.15
C GLY A 44 5.15 -1.78 2.00
N ALA A 45 3.94 -2.28 2.28
CA ALA A 45 2.88 -2.43 1.29
C ALA A 45 2.43 -1.07 0.72
N LEU A 46 2.30 -0.04 1.56
CA LEU A 46 1.98 1.32 1.12
C LEU A 46 3.09 1.90 0.24
N THR A 47 4.36 1.79 0.64
CA THR A 47 5.50 2.30 -0.14
C THR A 47 5.59 1.65 -1.52
N LEU A 48 5.44 0.32 -1.58
CA LEU A 48 5.47 -0.40 -2.85
C LEU A 48 4.22 -0.07 -3.69
N GLY A 49 3.05 0.00 -3.04
CA GLY A 49 1.79 0.32 -3.70
C GLY A 49 1.82 1.68 -4.38
N THR A 50 2.26 2.73 -3.67
CA THR A 50 2.37 4.10 -4.21
C THR A 50 3.40 4.16 -5.33
N TRP A 51 4.56 3.53 -5.16
CA TRP A 51 5.57 3.49 -6.22
C TRP A 51 5.05 2.78 -7.48
N MET A 52 4.34 1.67 -7.35
CA MET A 52 3.80 0.92 -8.48
C MET A 52 2.73 1.71 -9.23
N VAL A 53 1.86 2.44 -8.52
CA VAL A 53 0.86 3.33 -9.12
C VAL A 53 1.53 4.53 -9.80
N GLY A 54 2.45 5.20 -9.11
CA GLY A 54 3.13 6.39 -9.63
C GLY A 54 4.05 6.13 -10.82
N THR A 55 4.48 4.87 -11.02
CA THR A 55 5.32 4.45 -12.16
C THR A 55 4.58 3.53 -13.15
N SER A 56 3.24 3.58 -13.18
CA SER A 56 2.41 2.69 -14.00
C SER A 56 2.18 3.16 -15.43
N GLU A 57 2.48 4.42 -15.73
CA GLU A 57 2.36 5.04 -17.06
C GLU A 57 3.73 5.48 -17.58
N ASP A 58 3.87 5.56 -18.91
CA ASP A 58 5.05 6.12 -19.55
C ASP A 58 5.07 7.65 -19.39
N GLY A 59 5.99 8.16 -18.58
CA GLY A 59 6.05 9.58 -18.24
C GLY A 59 6.85 9.85 -16.96
N ARG A 60 6.77 11.08 -16.45
CA ARG A 60 7.38 11.43 -15.17
C ARG A 60 6.62 10.69 -14.05
N PRO A 61 7.30 9.94 -13.17
CA PRO A 61 6.67 9.37 -11.99
C PRO A 61 6.00 10.47 -11.16
N VAL A 62 4.76 10.25 -10.70
CA VAL A 62 4.01 11.16 -9.82
C VAL A 62 3.63 10.49 -8.51
#